data_AF-A0A6V7J480-F1
#
_entry.id   AF-A0A6V7J480-F1
#
_cell.length_a   1.000
_cell.length_b   1.000
_cell.length_c   1.000
_cell.angle_alpha   90.00
_cell.angle_beta   90.00
_cell.angle_gamma   90.00
#
_symmetry.space_group_name_H-M   'P 1'
#
loop_
_entity.id
_entity.type
_entity.pdbx_description
1 polymer ?
#
loop_
_entity_poly.entity_id
_entity_poly.type
_entity_poly.pdbx_seq_one_letter_code
_entity_poly.pdbx_strand_id
1 'polypeptide(L)' 'NGLNALHLAAKDGHLEIVRELLSRGATVDAATKKGNTALHIASL' A
#
# COMPACT_ATOMS: atom_id res chain seq x y z
N ASN A 1 -5.33 8.40 9.04
CA ASN A 1 -3.91 8.41 8.60
C ASN A 1 -3.69 8.48 7.09
N GLY A 2 -4.74 8.40 6.25
CA GLY A 2 -4.55 8.37 4.78
C GLY A 2 -4.05 7.03 4.25
N LEU A 3 -4.19 5.96 5.05
CA LEU A 3 -3.85 4.60 4.63
C LEU A 3 -4.98 4.04 3.78
N ASN A 4 -4.63 3.28 2.75
CA ASN A 4 -5.55 2.48 1.94
C ASN A 4 -5.20 0.98 2.10
N ALA A 5 -5.93 0.11 1.42
CA ALA A 5 -5.70 -1.34 1.47
C ALA A 5 -4.25 -1.73 1.07
N LEU A 6 -3.68 -1.05 0.08
CA LEU A 6 -2.33 -1.34 -0.40
C LEU A 6 -1.26 -1.00 0.65
N HIS A 7 -1.43 0.10 1.39
CA HIS A 7 -0.53 0.46 2.50
C HIS A 7 -0.54 -0.61 3.61
N LEU A 8 -1.72 -1.13 3.96
CA LEU A 8 -1.85 -2.14 5.01
C LEU A 8 -1.26 -3.48 4.56
N ALA A 9 -1.58 -3.90 3.33
CA ALA A 9 -1.03 -5.13 2.75
C ALA A 9 0.50 -5.07 2.60
N ALA A 10 1.05 -3.90 2.23
CA ALA A 10 2.49 -3.67 2.15
C ALA A 10 3.16 -3.72 3.53
N LYS A 11 2.56 -3.08 4.55
CA LYS A 11 3.06 -3.07 5.93
C LYS A 11 3.15 -4.48 6.52
N ASP A 12 2.13 -5.30 6.28
CA ASP A 12 2.01 -6.62 6.88
C ASP A 12 2.67 -7.72 6.00
N GLY A 13 3.27 -7.36 4.85
CA GLY A 13 3.95 -8.30 3.96
C GLY A 13 3.02 -9.26 3.21
N HIS A 14 1.74 -8.94 3.09
CA HIS A 14 0.72 -9.79 2.45
C HIS A 14 0.82 -9.75 0.92
N LEU A 15 1.81 -10.45 0.37
CA LEU A 15 2.16 -10.41 -1.07
C LEU A 15 0.97 -10.73 -1.99
N GLU A 16 0.18 -11.74 -1.67
CA GLU A 16 -0.97 -12.14 -2.50
C GLU A 16 -2.07 -11.06 -2.52
N ILE A 17 -2.28 -10.37 -1.39
CA ILE A 17 -3.22 -9.25 -1.31
C ILE A 17 -2.68 -8.06 -2.10
N VAL A 18 -1.38 -7.76 -2.01
CA VAL A 18 -0.74 -6.72 -2.81
C VAL A 18 -0.95 -6.98 -4.30
N ARG A 19 -0.69 -8.21 -4.78
CA ARG A 19 -0.89 -8.59 -6.18
C ARG A 19 -2.34 -8.42 -6.63
N GLU A 20 -3.29 -8.86 -5.82
CA GLU A 20 -4.71 -8.75 -6.13
C GLU A 20 -5.16 -7.28 -6.21
N LEU A 21 -4.70 -6.44 -5.29
CA LEU A 21 -5.01 -5.00 -5.30
C LEU A 21 -4.42 -4.31 -6.53
N LEU A 22 -3.19 -4.66 -6.92
CA LEU A 22 -2.57 -4.14 -8.14
C LEU A 22 -3.32 -4.56 -9.40
N SER A 23 -3.75 -5.83 -9.48
CA SER A 23 -4.56 -6.36 -10.59
C SER A 23 -5.89 -5.62 -10.75
N ARG A 24 -6.48 -5.19 -9.63
CA ARG A 24 -7.74 -4.42 -9.60
C ARG A 24 -7.55 -2.92 -9.85
N GLY A 25 -6.33 -2.45 -10.12
CA GLY A 25 -6.05 -1.03 -10.38
C GLY A 25 -6.03 -0.17 -9.13
N ALA A 26 -5.62 -0.70 -7.98
CA ALA A 26 -5.44 0.10 -6.76
C ALA A 26 -4.46 1.26 -7.01
N THR A 27 -4.77 2.43 -6.45
CA THR A 27 -3.90 3.61 -6.55
C THR A 27 -2.59 3.39 -5.79
N VAL A 28 -1.52 3.12 -6.53
CA VAL A 28 -0.17 2.84 -5.99
C VAL A 28 0.51 4.06 -5.40
N ASP A 29 0.23 5.24 -5.97
CA ASP A 29 0.83 6.52 -5.58
C ASP A 29 0.03 7.28 -4.52
N ALA A 30 -0.99 6.64 -3.95
CA ALA A 30 -1.75 7.24 -2.86
C ALA A 30 -0.80 7.52 -1.68
N ALA A 31 -0.72 8.78 -1.26
CA ALA A 31 0.09 9.17 -0.12
C ALA A 31 -0.76 9.25 1.15
N THR A 32 -0.20 8.75 2.26
CA THR A 32 -0.74 8.98 3.60
C THR A 32 -0.67 10.45 3.99
N LYS A 33 -1.29 10.81 5.12
CA LYS A 33 -1.16 12.16 5.71
C LYS A 33 0.28 12.53 6.07
N LYS A 34 1.20 11.57 6.13
CA LYS A 34 2.63 11.76 6.38
C LYS A 34 3.46 11.81 5.09
N GLY A 35 2.85 11.72 3.91
CA GLY A 35 3.54 11.67 2.62
C GLY A 35 4.03 10.29 2.20
N ASN A 36 3.90 9.26 3.04
CA ASN A 36 4.34 7.91 2.70
C ASN A 36 3.36 7.23 1.74
N THR A 37 3.89 6.56 0.72
CA THR A 37 3.16 5.63 -0.16
C THR A 37 3.28 4.20 0.36
N ALA A 38 2.59 3.24 -0.28
CA ALA A 38 2.70 1.83 0.07
C ALA A 38 4.15 1.31 -0.03
N LEU A 39 4.92 1.79 -1.01
CA LEU A 39 6.33 1.42 -1.18
C LEU A 39 7.22 1.91 -0.02
N HIS A 40 6.98 3.15 0.44
CA HIS A 40 7.68 3.66 1.62
C HIS A 40 7.38 2.81 2.85
N ILE A 41 6.13 2.38 3.03
CA ILE A 41 5.72 1.57 4.18
C ILE A 41 6.30 0.15 4.11
N ALA A 42 6.43 -0.45 2.93
CA ALA A 42 7.04 -1.77 2.77
C ALA A 42 8.53 -1.82 3.16
N SER A 43 9.17 -0.65 3.24
CA SER A 43 10.60 -0.51 3.57
C SER A 43 10.86 -0.20 5.05
N LEU A 44 9.79 -0.11 5.87
CA LEU A 44 9.86 0.10 7.32
C LEU A 44 9.90 -1.24 8.05
#